data_AF-X0YEK6-F1
#
_entry.id   AF-X0YEK6-F1
#
_cell.length_a   1.000
_cell.length_b   1.000
_cell.length_c   1.000
_cell.angle_alpha   90.00
_cell.angle_beta   90.00
_cell.angle_gamma   90.00
#
_symmetry.space_group_name_H-M   'P 1'
#
loop_
_entity.id
_entity.type
_entity.pdbx_description
1 polymer ?
#
loop_
_entity_poly.entity_id
_entity_poly.type
_entity_poly.pdbx_seq_one_letter_code
_entity_poly.pdbx_strand_id
1 'polypeptide(L)'
;QVYVAGAVNRPGVYFLSDGDRWIDAVEAAGGPTADADVEAINLARRLHDEDQVLVPRLGEQGNPDSASNDEKIGINSASAALLDTLPGIGEVRSQSIVDSRQRDGPFSRIEELVERKLIPQSVFDQIRELITVGP
;
A
#
# COMPACT_ATOMS: atom_id res chain seq x y z
N GLN A 1 7.47 -9.49 14.57
CA GLN A 1 6.98 -8.24 15.16
C GLN A 1 5.99 -7.62 14.21
N VAL A 2 4.89 -7.09 14.71
CA VAL A 2 3.88 -6.38 13.89
C VAL A 2 3.75 -4.94 14.37
N TYR A 3 3.62 -4.00 13.46
CA TYR A 3 3.29 -2.62 13.78
C TYR A 3 1.78 -2.38 13.59
N VAL A 4 1.08 -2.02 14.67
CA VAL A 4 -0.36 -1.73 14.63
C VAL A 4 -0.58 -0.23 14.75
N ALA A 5 -1.28 0.35 13.78
CA ALA A 5 -1.52 1.79 13.66
C ALA A 5 -2.97 2.11 13.27
N GLY A 6 -3.33 3.39 13.36
CA GLY A 6 -4.65 3.89 12.97
C GLY A 6 -5.65 3.93 14.13
N ALA A 7 -6.88 3.51 13.87
CA ALA A 7 -8.03 3.59 14.76
C ALA A 7 -8.03 2.49 15.84
N VAL A 8 -6.93 2.32 16.57
CA VAL A 8 -6.77 1.38 17.69
C VAL A 8 -6.46 2.09 19.00
N ASN A 9 -6.78 1.47 20.14
CA ASN A 9 -6.62 2.11 21.46
C ASN A 9 -5.16 2.37 21.84
N ARG A 10 -4.24 1.48 21.44
CA ARG A 10 -2.81 1.55 21.75
C ARG A 10 -1.99 1.22 20.50
N PRO A 11 -1.76 2.18 19.60
CA PRO A 11 -0.87 1.96 18.47
C PRO A 11 0.56 1.70 18.95
N GLY A 12 1.29 0.82 18.26
CA GLY A 12 2.63 0.40 18.67
C GLY A 12 3.09 -0.90 18.01
N VAL A 13 4.29 -1.35 18.39
CA VAL A 13 4.86 -2.63 17.93
C VAL A 13 4.51 -3.74 18.92
N TYR A 14 4.01 -4.85 18.39
CA TYR A 14 3.60 -6.02 19.16
C TYR A 14 4.35 -7.27 18.72
N PHE A 15 4.63 -8.14 19.69
CA PHE A 15 5.21 -9.46 19.46
C PHE A 15 4.08 -10.47 19.47
N LEU A 16 3.87 -11.12 18.33
CA LEU A 16 2.84 -12.14 18.12
C LEU A 16 3.50 -13.43 17.65
N SER A 17 2.81 -14.54 17.87
CA SER A 17 3.30 -15.88 17.56
C SER A 17 3.06 -16.22 16.08
N ASP A 18 3.84 -17.17 15.57
CA ASP A 18 3.63 -17.69 14.22
C ASP A 18 2.26 -18.38 14.12
N GLY A 19 1.43 -17.92 13.18
CA GLY A 19 0.05 -18.40 13.01
C GLY A 19 -1.04 -17.47 13.54
N ASP A 20 -0.68 -16.43 14.30
CA ASP A 20 -1.61 -15.38 14.71
C ASP A 20 -2.13 -14.63 13.48
N ARG A 21 -3.31 -14.04 13.61
CA ARG A 21 -3.98 -13.26 12.57
C ARG A 21 -3.98 -11.78 12.91
N TRP A 22 -4.29 -10.96 11.92
CA TRP A 22 -4.38 -9.51 12.08
C TRP A 22 -5.36 -9.09 13.18
N ILE A 23 -6.43 -9.87 13.42
CA ILE A 23 -7.32 -9.64 14.56
C ILE A 23 -6.59 -9.72 15.91
N ASP A 24 -5.69 -10.67 16.09
CA ASP A 24 -4.93 -10.85 17.34
C ASP A 24 -4.00 -9.65 17.58
N ALA A 25 -3.47 -9.05 16.51
CA ALA A 25 -2.69 -7.81 16.58
C ALA A 25 -3.54 -6.60 17.00
N VAL A 26 -4.74 -6.47 16.43
CA VAL A 26 -5.66 -5.38 16.79
C VAL A 26 -6.14 -5.55 18.25
N GLU A 27 -6.41 -6.76 18.69
CA GLU A 27 -6.75 -7.05 20.09
C GLU A 27 -5.59 -6.75 21.04
N ALA A 28 -4.35 -7.13 20.69
CA ALA A 28 -3.16 -6.78 21.44
C ALA A 28 -2.96 -5.25 21.56
N ALA A 29 -3.36 -4.50 20.54
CA ALA A 29 -3.43 -3.04 20.53
C ALA A 29 -4.58 -2.44 21.36
N GLY A 30 -5.27 -3.25 22.16
CA GLY A 30 -6.40 -2.83 22.99
C GLY A 30 -7.71 -2.72 22.21
N GLY A 31 -7.80 -3.34 21.03
CA GLY A 31 -8.98 -3.36 20.18
C GLY A 31 -9.19 -2.08 19.36
N PRO A 32 -10.15 -2.12 18.42
CA PRO A 32 -10.54 -0.97 17.62
C PRO A 32 -11.14 0.15 18.48
N THR A 33 -10.95 1.40 18.05
CA THR A 33 -11.66 2.56 18.61
C THR A 33 -13.10 2.62 18.10
N ALA A 34 -13.96 3.44 18.72
CA ALA A 34 -15.37 3.56 18.33
C ALA A 34 -15.59 4.07 16.90
N ASP A 35 -14.59 4.74 16.35
CA ASP A 35 -14.61 5.27 14.99
C ASP A 35 -13.79 4.39 14.02
N ALA A 36 -13.42 3.16 14.40
CA ALA A 36 -12.65 2.28 13.53
C ALA A 36 -13.53 1.60 12.47
N ASP A 37 -13.06 1.59 11.22
CA ASP A 37 -13.65 0.81 10.14
C ASP A 37 -12.91 -0.54 10.01
N VAL A 38 -13.30 -1.47 10.88
CA VAL A 38 -12.72 -2.82 10.91
C VAL A 38 -13.15 -3.68 9.72
N GLU A 39 -14.22 -3.31 9.02
CA GLU A 39 -14.72 -4.04 7.85
C GLU A 39 -13.88 -3.73 6.60
N ALA A 40 -13.21 -2.58 6.59
CA ALA A 40 -12.28 -2.20 5.51
C ALA A 40 -10.98 -3.02 5.49
N ILE A 41 -10.72 -3.87 6.49
CA ILE A 41 -9.49 -4.67 6.59
C ILE A 41 -9.77 -6.17 6.71
N ASN A 42 -8.93 -7.00 6.10
CA ASN A 42 -9.03 -8.46 6.23
C ASN A 42 -8.38 -8.94 7.54
N LEU A 43 -9.13 -8.80 8.64
CA LEU A 43 -8.74 -9.27 9.98
C LEU A 43 -8.38 -10.76 10.05
N ALA A 44 -8.88 -11.57 9.10
CA ALA A 44 -8.61 -13.00 9.04
C ALA A 44 -7.25 -13.33 8.42
N ARG A 45 -6.52 -12.34 7.88
CA ARG A 45 -5.18 -12.52 7.30
C ARG A 45 -4.20 -12.98 8.37
N ARG A 46 -3.33 -13.93 8.01
CA ARG A 46 -2.22 -14.37 8.87
C ARG A 46 -1.16 -13.29 8.96
N LEU A 47 -0.62 -13.11 10.16
CA LEU A 47 0.51 -12.25 10.40
C LEU A 47 1.78 -12.87 9.82
N HIS A 48 2.61 -12.01 9.24
CA HIS A 48 4.00 -12.30 8.92
C HIS A 48 4.91 -11.40 9.76
N ASP A 49 6.19 -11.75 9.84
CA ASP A 49 7.16 -10.87 10.47
C ASP A 49 7.21 -9.53 9.70
N GLU A 50 7.38 -8.43 10.43
CA GLU A 50 7.43 -7.07 9.89
C GLU A 50 6.11 -6.57 9.26
N ASP A 51 4.99 -7.27 9.51
CA ASP A 51 3.67 -6.79 9.08
C ASP A 51 3.32 -5.44 9.75
N GLN A 52 2.66 -4.59 8.98
CA GLN A 52 1.94 -3.41 9.42
C GLN A 52 0.43 -3.63 9.29
N VAL A 53 -0.30 -3.47 10.39
CA VAL A 53 -1.76 -3.50 10.45
C VAL A 53 -2.25 -2.07 10.65
N LEU A 54 -2.81 -1.47 9.61
CA LEU A 54 -3.44 -0.16 9.67
C LEU A 54 -4.95 -0.33 9.79
N VAL A 55 -5.54 0.11 10.90
CA VAL A 55 -7.00 0.14 11.07
C VAL A 55 -7.52 1.51 10.65
N PRO A 56 -8.30 1.62 9.56
CA PRO A 56 -8.84 2.91 9.12
C PRO A 56 -9.97 3.39 10.03
N ARG A 57 -10.35 4.67 9.89
CA ARG A 57 -11.52 5.27 10.57
C ARG A 57 -12.76 5.24 9.69
N LEU A 58 -13.94 5.22 10.30
CA LEU A 58 -15.25 5.29 9.64
C LEU A 58 -15.36 6.57 8.80
N GLY A 59 -15.47 6.41 7.48
CA GLY A 59 -15.55 7.52 6.53
C GLY A 59 -14.21 8.12 6.11
N GLU A 60 -13.11 7.74 6.75
CA GLU A 60 -11.78 7.80 6.16
C GLU A 60 -11.77 6.63 5.16
N GLN A 61 -11.80 6.90 3.84
CA GLN A 61 -11.64 5.82 2.87
C GLN A 61 -10.31 5.15 3.18
N GLY A 62 -10.38 4.01 3.87
CA GLY A 62 -9.22 3.24 4.26
C GLY A 62 -8.47 2.96 3.00
N ASN A 63 -7.32 3.60 2.81
CA ASN A 63 -6.49 3.34 1.67
C ASN A 63 -6.10 1.86 1.81
N PRO A 64 -6.58 0.95 0.95
CA PRO A 64 -6.36 -0.48 1.13
C PRO A 64 -4.88 -0.88 0.89
N ASP A 65 -3.99 0.08 0.70
CA ASP A 65 -2.56 -0.10 0.44
C ASP A 65 -1.67 -0.29 1.68
N SER A 66 -2.23 -0.56 2.87
CA SER A 66 -1.40 -1.12 3.96
C SER A 66 -1.50 -2.64 3.98
N ALA A 67 -1.42 -3.26 2.81
CA ALA A 67 -0.82 -4.58 2.70
C ALA A 67 0.69 -4.37 2.67
N SER A 68 1.33 -4.60 3.81
CA SER A 68 2.77 -4.80 3.93
C SER A 68 3.23 -5.77 2.85
N ASN A 69 3.77 -5.19 1.79
CA ASN A 69 4.99 -5.64 1.16
C ASN A 69 5.84 -4.38 1.14
N ASP A 70 6.76 -4.28 2.07
CA ASP A 70 8.03 -3.68 1.69
C ASP A 70 8.52 -4.52 0.51
N GLU A 71 8.29 -4.02 -0.71
CA GLU A 71 9.33 -4.07 -1.72
C GLU A 71 9.03 -3.10 -2.87
N LYS A 72 7.81 -3.01 -3.41
CA LYS A 72 7.57 -2.25 -4.65
C LYS A 72 6.13 -1.75 -4.82
N ILE A 73 5.97 -0.50 -5.25
CA ILE A 73 4.70 0.14 -5.63
C ILE A 73 4.18 -0.48 -6.92
N GLY A 74 2.97 -1.06 -6.88
CA GLY A 74 2.32 -1.65 -8.05
C GLY A 74 1.81 -0.61 -9.03
N ILE A 75 2.34 -0.54 -10.25
CA ILE A 75 1.96 0.47 -11.24
C ILE A 75 0.51 0.31 -11.74
N ASN A 76 -0.04 -0.90 -11.69
CA ASN A 76 -1.42 -1.17 -12.08
C ASN A 76 -2.44 -0.94 -10.95
N SER A 77 -2.03 -1.07 -9.68
CA SER A 77 -2.92 -0.98 -8.52
C SER A 77 -2.79 0.32 -7.73
N ALA A 78 -1.62 0.97 -7.76
CA ALA A 78 -1.33 2.14 -6.95
C ALA A 78 -2.22 3.34 -7.30
N SER A 79 -2.50 4.15 -6.30
CA SER A 79 -3.18 5.43 -6.47
C SER A 79 -2.22 6.51 -6.97
N ALA A 80 -2.74 7.57 -7.59
CA ALA A 80 -1.93 8.70 -8.04
C ALA A 80 -1.09 9.30 -6.89
N ALA A 81 -1.69 9.41 -5.69
CA ALA A 81 -1.00 9.90 -4.49
C ALA A 81 0.16 8.99 -4.05
N LEU A 82 0.04 7.67 -4.23
CA LEU A 82 1.10 6.73 -3.90
C LEU A 82 2.21 6.75 -4.96
N LEU A 83 1.87 6.89 -6.24
CA LEU A 83 2.85 7.08 -7.30
C LEU A 83 3.63 8.39 -7.14
N ASP A 84 2.98 9.44 -6.62
CA ASP A 84 3.60 10.75 -6.34
C ASP A 84 4.68 10.70 -5.25
N THR A 85 4.71 9.66 -4.40
CA THR A 85 5.79 9.49 -3.41
C THR A 85 7.10 9.01 -4.03
N LEU A 86 7.10 8.59 -5.30
CA LEU A 86 8.30 8.09 -5.98
C LEU A 86 9.23 9.24 -6.41
N PRO A 87 10.55 9.08 -6.26
CA PRO A 87 11.50 10.13 -6.62
C PRO A 87 11.40 10.47 -8.12
N GLY A 88 11.07 11.73 -8.41
CA GLY A 88 10.90 12.22 -9.78
C GLY A 88 9.55 11.90 -10.42
N ILE A 89 8.61 11.30 -9.70
CA ILE A 89 7.20 11.17 -10.12
C ILE A 89 6.40 12.18 -9.32
N GLY A 90 6.09 13.31 -9.94
CA GLY A 90 5.15 14.29 -9.37
C GLY A 90 3.72 14.05 -9.86
N GLU A 91 2.77 14.82 -9.31
CA GLU A 91 1.33 14.81 -9.62
C GLU A 91 1.00 14.61 -11.12
N VAL A 92 1.67 15.34 -12.01
CA VAL A 92 1.41 15.24 -13.46
C VAL A 92 1.75 13.86 -14.02
N ARG A 93 2.86 13.26 -13.55
CA ARG A 93 3.34 11.95 -14.01
C ARG A 93 2.54 10.84 -13.36
N SER A 94 2.26 10.92 -12.06
CA SER A 94 1.41 9.94 -11.39
C SER A 94 0.03 9.88 -12.03
N GLN A 95 -0.58 11.03 -12.33
CA GLN A 95 -1.86 11.08 -13.02
C GLN A 95 -1.77 10.50 -14.43
N SER A 96 -0.71 10.81 -15.19
CA SER A 96 -0.50 10.25 -16.53
C SER A 96 -0.39 8.71 -16.55
N ILE A 97 0.21 8.11 -15.51
CA ILE A 97 0.28 6.65 -15.35
C ILE A 97 -1.11 6.06 -15.11
N VAL A 98 -1.89 6.68 -14.21
CA VAL A 98 -3.27 6.27 -13.90
C VAL A 98 -4.20 6.41 -15.11
N ASP A 99 -4.01 7.46 -15.91
CA ASP A 99 -4.73 7.68 -17.16
C ASP A 99 -4.36 6.65 -18.23
N SER A 100 -3.07 6.35 -18.41
CA SER A 100 -2.64 5.40 -19.44
C SER A 100 -3.13 3.99 -19.14
N ARG A 101 -3.15 3.52 -17.88
CA ARG A 101 -3.72 2.20 -17.57
C ARG A 101 -5.22 2.09 -17.86
N GLN A 102 -5.96 3.20 -17.78
CA GLN A 102 -7.39 3.24 -18.11
C GLN A 102 -7.63 3.35 -19.62
N ARG A 103 -6.80 4.10 -20.33
CA ARG A 103 -6.97 4.40 -21.76
C ARG A 103 -6.38 3.32 -22.67
N ASP A 104 -5.14 2.93 -22.39
CA ASP A 104 -4.32 2.02 -23.20
C ASP A 104 -4.31 0.60 -22.63
N GLY A 105 -4.86 0.41 -21.43
CA GLY A 105 -4.89 -0.84 -20.70
C GLY A 105 -3.71 -1.01 -19.74
N PRO A 106 -3.77 -2.05 -18.86
CA PRO A 106 -2.78 -2.28 -17.82
C PRO A 106 -1.39 -2.49 -18.39
N PHE A 107 -0.38 -2.17 -17.59
CA PHE A 107 1.01 -2.43 -17.91
C PHE A 107 1.33 -3.90 -17.72
N SER A 108 2.01 -4.52 -18.68
CA SER A 108 2.49 -5.90 -18.58
C SER A 108 3.88 -5.99 -17.94
N ARG A 109 4.65 -4.90 -17.98
CA ARG A 109 6.01 -4.78 -17.43
C ARG A 109 6.31 -3.34 -17.04
N ILE A 110 7.27 -3.13 -16.14
CA ILE A 110 7.61 -1.80 -15.62
C ILE A 110 8.24 -0.88 -16.69
N GLU A 111 8.89 -1.45 -17.70
CA GLU A 111 9.56 -0.72 -18.78
C GLU A 111 8.58 -0.01 -19.72
N GLU A 112 7.31 -0.43 -19.75
CA GLU A 112 6.28 0.25 -20.54
C GLU A 112 6.06 1.70 -20.10
N LEU A 113 6.41 2.07 -18.87
CA LEU A 113 6.37 3.46 -18.42
C LEU A 113 7.26 4.38 -19.28
N VAL A 114 8.39 3.86 -19.76
CA VAL A 114 9.30 4.59 -20.66
C VAL A 114 8.85 4.46 -22.11
N GLU A 115 8.42 3.27 -22.54
CA GLU A 115 7.97 3.01 -23.92
C GLU A 115 6.75 3.87 -24.29
N ARG A 116 5.81 4.03 -23.36
CA ARG A 116 4.63 4.90 -23.50
C ARG A 116 4.95 6.39 -23.25
N LYS A 117 6.22 6.73 -23.00
CA LYS A 117 6.71 8.10 -22.75
C LYS A 117 6.05 8.77 -21.54
N LEU A 118 5.65 7.99 -20.53
CA LEU A 118 5.07 8.52 -19.30
C LEU A 118 6.15 9.12 -18.40
N ILE A 119 7.33 8.50 -18.40
CA ILE A 119 8.48 8.95 -17.63
C ILE A 119 9.77 8.85 -18.47
N PRO A 120 10.76 9.73 -18.23
CA PRO A 120 12.07 9.60 -18.87
C PRO A 120 12.88 8.45 -18.26
N GLN A 121 13.82 7.89 -19.03
CA GLN A 121 14.71 6.80 -18.60
C GLN A 121 15.42 7.11 -17.27
N SER A 122 15.92 8.34 -17.09
CA SER A 122 16.61 8.74 -15.87
C SER A 122 15.75 8.71 -14.61
N VAL A 123 14.44 8.89 -14.74
CA VAL A 123 13.50 8.77 -13.62
C VAL A 123 13.15 7.31 -13.40
N PHE A 124 12.92 6.55 -14.47
CA PHE A 124 12.70 5.12 -14.39
C PHE A 124 13.83 4.41 -13.63
N ASP A 125 15.09 4.69 -13.94
CA ASP A 125 16.23 4.06 -13.25
C ASP A 125 16.28 4.37 -11.73
N GLN A 126 15.72 5.51 -11.29
CA GLN A 126 15.63 5.85 -9.86
C GLN A 126 14.52 5.09 -9.14
N ILE A 127 13.46 4.72 -9.85
CA ILE A 127 12.25 4.14 -9.26
C ILE A 127 12.08 2.65 -9.58
N ARG A 128 12.83 2.09 -10.53
CA ARG A 128 12.66 0.70 -11.02
C ARG A 128 12.77 -0.35 -9.92
N GLU A 129 13.53 -0.07 -8.86
CA GLU A 129 13.68 -0.96 -7.70
C GLU A 129 12.57 -0.74 -6.66
N LEU A 130 11.80 0.34 -6.79
CA LEU A 130 10.68 0.73 -5.93
C LEU A 130 9.32 0.45 -6.58
N ILE A 131 9.26 -0.05 -7.82
CA ILE A 131 8.01 -0.30 -8.55
C ILE A 131 7.92 -1.73 -9.09
N THR A 132 6.70 -2.23 -9.15
CA THR A 132 6.38 -3.56 -9.70
C THR A 132 5.15 -3.44 -10.60
N VAL A 133 4.92 -4.43 -11.46
CA VAL A 133 3.71 -4.47 -12.28
C VAL A 133 2.46 -4.51 -11.40
N GLY A 134 2.55 -5.22 -10.25
CA GLY A 134 1.40 -5.51 -9.41
C GLY A 134 0.42 -6.48 -10.10
N PRO A 135 -0.56 -7.01 -9.35
CA PRO A 135 -1.65 -7.80 -9.93
C PRO A 135 -2.58 -6.94 -10.81
#